data_AF-A0AB37MLT7-F1
#
_entry.id   AF-A0AB37MLT7-F1
#
_cell.length_a   1.000
_cell.length_b   1.000
_cell.length_c   1.000
_cell.angle_alpha   90.00
_cell.angle_beta   90.00
_cell.angle_gamma   90.00
#
_symmetry.space_group_name_H-M   'P 1'
#
loop_
_entity.id
_entity.type
_entity.pdbx_description
1 polymer ?
#
loop_
_entity_poly.entity_id
_entity_poly.type
_entity_poly.pdbx_seq_one_letter_code
_entity_poly.pdbx_strand_id
1 'polypeptide(L)'
;MGNQLELFPGNPLGFNGECGKLSTTPLRRTASSRSERIRLRNRVMTARLYYWREIMRRRLDDVIVILAEKEFFVDERTINNAWLECSEFFEHLCSTHTTARQLQRMYPCWKW
;
A
#
# COMPACT_ATOMS: atom_id res chain seq x y z
N MET A 1 27.36 3.72 -1.73
CA MET A 1 26.20 4.55 -2.11
C MET A 1 24.95 3.74 -1.80
N GLY A 2 24.34 3.98 -0.64
CA GLY A 2 23.21 3.20 -0.15
C GLY A 2 21.89 3.78 -0.66
N ASN A 3 21.22 3.07 -1.56
CA ASN A 3 19.84 3.37 -1.96
C ASN A 3 18.88 2.79 -0.92
N GLN A 4 18.81 3.43 0.24
CA GLN A 4 17.76 3.20 1.21
C GLN A 4 16.56 4.04 0.79
N LEU A 5 15.63 3.45 0.06
CA LEU A 5 14.27 3.97 -0.03
C LEU A 5 13.69 3.96 1.39
N GLU A 6 13.81 5.08 2.09
CA GLU A 6 13.14 5.40 3.34
C GLU A 6 11.63 5.21 3.16
N LEU A 7 11.14 4.00 3.42
CA LEU A 7 9.74 3.65 3.17
C LEU A 7 8.81 4.29 4.21
N PHE A 8 9.28 4.62 5.42
CA PHE A 8 8.55 5.40 6.44
C PHE A 8 9.50 5.98 7.51
N PRO A 9 9.62 7.31 7.73
CA PRO A 9 10.33 7.83 8.89
C PRO A 9 9.43 7.73 10.14
N GLY A 10 9.85 6.91 11.10
CA GLY A 10 9.49 7.03 12.51
C GLY A 10 8.01 6.96 12.87
N ASN A 11 7.50 5.76 13.14
CA ASN A 11 6.44 5.59 14.13
C ASN A 11 6.57 4.21 14.79
N PRO A 12 7.45 4.04 15.81
CA PRO A 12 7.30 2.91 16.71
C PRO A 12 5.90 3.03 17.32
N LEU A 13 5.04 2.05 17.07
CA LEU A 13 3.82 1.87 17.85
C LEU A 13 4.29 1.61 19.29
N GLY A 14 4.34 2.66 20.10
CA GLY A 14 4.68 2.56 21.51
C GLY A 14 3.60 1.74 22.21
N PHE A 15 3.83 0.43 22.31
CA PHE A 15 3.13 -0.42 23.26
C PHE A 15 3.71 -0.08 24.64
N ASN A 16 3.10 0.89 25.32
CA ASN A 16 3.37 1.06 26.74
C ASN A 16 2.80 -0.18 27.43
N GLY A 17 3.68 -1.03 27.96
CA GLY A 17 3.36 -2.29 28.64
C GLY A 17 2.66 -2.13 30.00
N GLU A 18 2.09 -0.96 30.29
CA GLU A 18 1.40 -0.69 31.54
C GLU A 18 -0.01 -0.18 31.27
N CYS A 19 -0.98 -0.93 31.83
CA CYS A 19 -2.41 -0.65 31.91
C CYS A 19 -3.22 -0.91 30.62
N GLY A 20 -4.11 -1.91 30.70
CA GLY A 20 -5.11 -2.27 29.70
C GLY A 20 -6.22 -1.22 29.52
N LYS A 21 -5.84 0.02 29.18
CA LYS A 21 -6.74 1.05 28.67
C LYS A 21 -6.31 1.36 27.25
N LEU A 22 -7.22 1.22 26.29
CA LEU A 22 -7.00 1.66 24.90
C LEU A 22 -6.53 3.11 24.95
N SER A 23 -5.25 3.35 24.63
CA SER A 23 -4.66 4.68 24.62
C SER A 23 -5.51 5.58 23.74
N THR A 24 -6.13 6.61 24.32
CA THR A 24 -6.90 7.65 23.62
C THR A 24 -5.99 8.60 22.82
N THR A 25 -4.67 8.35 22.81
CA THR A 25 -3.72 9.14 22.03
C THR A 25 -4.08 9.03 20.54
N PRO A 26 -4.42 10.15 19.88
CA PRO A 26 -4.82 10.10 18.48
C PRO A 26 -3.65 9.57 17.64
N LEU A 27 -3.95 8.62 16.75
CA LEU A 27 -2.96 8.09 15.82
C LEU A 27 -2.31 9.25 15.07
N ARG A 28 -0.99 9.37 15.20
CA ARG A 28 -0.22 10.42 14.52
C ARG A 28 -0.36 10.25 13.02
N ARG A 29 -0.81 11.31 12.33
CA ARG A 29 -0.88 11.31 10.87
C ARG A 29 0.53 11.25 10.31
N THR A 30 0.78 10.28 9.43
CA THR A 30 2.07 10.11 8.75
C THR A 30 2.24 11.05 7.55
N ALA A 31 1.14 11.45 6.91
CA ALA A 31 1.16 12.32 5.74
C ALA A 31 0.90 13.79 6.12
N SER A 32 1.72 14.70 5.59
CA SER A 32 1.65 16.13 5.89
C SER A 32 0.55 16.85 5.11
N SER A 33 0.22 16.38 3.89
CA SER A 33 -0.74 17.02 2.98
C SER A 33 -1.76 16.05 2.38
N ARG A 34 -2.82 16.60 1.77
CA ARG A 34 -3.80 15.82 1.00
C ARG A 34 -3.13 15.09 -0.17
N SER A 35 -2.27 15.79 -0.91
CA SER A 35 -1.58 15.23 -2.07
C SER A 35 -0.68 14.06 -1.67
N GLU A 36 0.03 14.17 -0.54
CA GLU A 36 0.82 13.05 -0.02
C GLU A 36 -0.04 11.84 0.35
N ARG A 37 -1.21 12.04 0.97
CA ARG A 37 -2.14 10.94 1.26
C ARG A 37 -2.60 10.22 0.00
N ILE A 38 -2.91 10.98 -1.05
CA ILE A 38 -3.32 10.41 -2.34
C ILE A 38 -2.16 9.62 -2.95
N ARG A 39 -0.94 10.17 -2.95
CA ARG A 39 0.25 9.47 -3.46
C ARG A 39 0.51 8.16 -2.71
N LEU A 40 0.47 8.18 -1.37
CA LEU A 40 0.66 6.99 -0.55
C LEU A 40 -0.44 5.95 -0.80
N ARG A 41 -1.71 6.37 -0.92
CA ARG A 41 -2.82 5.49 -1.30
C ARG A 41 -2.58 4.87 -2.66
N ASN A 42 -2.25 5.67 -3.68
CA ASN A 42 -2.04 5.21 -5.05
C ASN A 42 -0.91 4.17 -5.10
N ARG A 43 0.19 4.42 -4.38
CA ARG A 43 1.31 3.47 -4.32
C ARG A 43 0.93 2.12 -3.70
N VAL A 44 0.16 2.12 -2.61
CA VAL A 44 -0.35 0.89 -2.00
C VAL A 44 -1.36 0.19 -2.93
N MET A 45 -2.26 0.95 -3.56
CA MET A 45 -3.24 0.43 -4.51
C MET A 45 -2.56 -0.27 -5.70
N THR A 46 -1.50 0.31 -6.26
CA THR A 46 -0.71 -0.33 -7.31
C THR A 46 0.02 -1.59 -6.82
N ALA A 47 0.53 -1.60 -5.59
CA ALA A 47 1.08 -2.82 -5.01
C ALA A 47 0.01 -3.92 -4.85
N ARG A 48 -1.22 -3.58 -4.45
CA ARG A 48 -2.36 -4.52 -4.38
C ARG A 48 -2.76 -5.04 -5.76
N LEU A 49 -2.77 -4.16 -6.76
CA LEU A 49 -2.99 -4.54 -8.16
C LEU A 49 -1.95 -5.58 -8.60
N TYR A 50 -0.66 -5.30 -8.35
CA TYR A 50 0.42 -6.24 -8.61
C TYR A 50 0.24 -7.58 -7.89
N TYR A 51 -0.09 -7.57 -6.60
CA TYR A 51 -0.32 -8.79 -5.84
C TYR A 51 -1.41 -9.66 -6.48
N TRP A 52 -2.58 -9.09 -6.75
CA TRP A 52 -3.67 -9.88 -7.30
C TRP A 52 -3.39 -10.35 -8.73
N ARG A 53 -2.77 -9.50 -9.57
CA ARG A 53 -2.50 -9.82 -10.98
C ARG A 53 -1.31 -10.76 -11.16
N GLU A 54 -0.16 -10.45 -10.55
CA GLU A 54 1.10 -11.17 -10.80
C GLU A 54 1.31 -12.35 -9.86
N ILE A 55 0.95 -12.23 -8.58
CA ILE A 55 1.14 -13.30 -7.60
C ILE A 55 -0.06 -14.24 -7.59
N MET A 56 -1.27 -13.71 -7.43
CA MET A 56 -2.51 -14.51 -7.38
C MET A 56 -3.09 -14.83 -8.75
N ARG A 57 -2.47 -14.33 -9.84
CA ARG A 57 -2.83 -14.63 -11.23
C ARG A 57 -4.30 -14.38 -11.58
N ARG A 58 -4.89 -13.32 -11.01
CA ARG A 58 -6.25 -12.87 -11.35
C ARG A 58 -6.23 -12.04 -12.63
N ARG A 59 -7.32 -12.13 -13.41
CA ARG A 59 -7.52 -11.29 -14.61
C ARG A 59 -7.67 -9.83 -14.22
N LEU A 60 -7.24 -8.92 -15.08
CA LEU A 60 -7.23 -7.49 -14.77
C LEU A 60 -8.62 -6.97 -14.38
N ASP A 61 -9.67 -7.35 -15.11
CA ASP A 61 -11.05 -6.91 -14.81
C ASP A 61 -11.49 -7.33 -13.40
N ASP A 62 -11.23 -8.59 -13.02
CA ASP A 62 -11.47 -9.07 -11.65
C ASP A 62 -10.68 -8.28 -10.61
N VAL A 63 -9.42 -7.95 -10.92
CA VAL A 63 -8.55 -7.19 -10.01
C VAL A 63 -9.13 -5.80 -9.79
N ILE A 64 -9.55 -5.11 -10.85
CA ILE A 64 -10.18 -3.80 -10.75
C ILE A 64 -11.42 -3.87 -9.85
N VAL A 65 -12.31 -4.87 -10.05
CA VAL A 65 -13.49 -5.06 -9.20
C VAL A 65 -13.12 -5.36 -7.75
N ILE A 66 -12.11 -6.19 -7.49
CA ILE A 66 -11.64 -6.48 -6.13
C ILE A 66 -11.14 -5.19 -5.45
N LEU A 67 -10.31 -4.42 -6.14
CA LEU A 67 -9.76 -3.17 -5.61
C LEU A 67 -10.85 -2.13 -5.37
N ALA A 68 -11.78 -1.99 -6.31
CA ALA A 68 -12.89 -1.04 -6.25
C ALA A 68 -13.85 -1.39 -5.11
N GLU A 69 -14.36 -2.62 -5.06
CA GLU A 69 -15.50 -2.98 -4.24
C GLU A 69 -15.15 -3.60 -2.88
N LYS A 70 -13.91 -4.10 -2.71
CA LYS A 70 -13.54 -4.88 -1.51
C LYS A 70 -12.41 -4.29 -0.70
N GLU A 71 -11.51 -3.53 -1.34
CA GLU A 71 -10.31 -3.04 -0.67
C GLU A 71 -10.31 -1.52 -0.49
N PHE A 72 -10.59 -0.75 -1.55
CA PHE A 72 -10.41 0.70 -1.53
C PHE A 72 -11.71 1.50 -1.58
N PHE A 73 -12.82 0.92 -2.05
CA PHE A 73 -14.13 1.60 -2.14
C PHE A 73 -14.04 2.89 -2.98
N VAL A 74 -13.51 2.76 -4.20
CA VAL A 74 -13.34 3.86 -5.16
C VAL A 74 -13.72 3.40 -6.56
N ASP A 75 -14.09 4.35 -7.42
CA ASP A 75 -14.40 4.06 -8.82
C ASP A 75 -13.20 3.46 -9.57
N GLU A 76 -13.50 2.62 -10.56
CA GLU A 76 -12.50 2.01 -11.46
C GLU A 76 -11.57 3.05 -12.11
N ARG A 77 -12.12 4.22 -12.47
CA ARG A 77 -11.34 5.33 -13.02
C ARG A 77 -10.24 5.80 -12.06
N THR A 78 -10.51 5.79 -10.76
CA THR A 78 -9.52 6.16 -9.73
C THR A 78 -8.38 5.13 -9.70
N ILE A 79 -8.70 3.85 -9.83
CA ILE A 79 -7.73 2.76 -9.85
C ILE A 79 -6.85 2.85 -11.10
N ASN A 80 -7.46 3.04 -12.27
CA ASN A 80 -6.74 3.18 -13.52
C ASN A 80 -5.81 4.41 -13.51
N ASN A 81 -6.27 5.55 -12.99
CA ASN A 81 -5.42 6.73 -12.83
C ASN A 81 -4.25 6.49 -11.87
N ALA A 82 -4.49 5.80 -10.75
CA ALA A 82 -3.44 5.46 -9.79
C ALA A 82 -2.41 4.48 -10.39
N TRP A 83 -2.87 3.50 -11.16
CA TRP A 83 -2.00 2.57 -11.87
C TRP A 83 -1.13 3.29 -12.90
N LEU A 84 -1.72 4.18 -13.70
CA LEU A 84 -0.98 4.99 -14.68
C LEU A 84 0.05 5.91 -14.02
N GLU A 85 -0.32 6.59 -12.92
CA GLU A 85 0.59 7.46 -12.17
C GLU A 85 1.77 6.67 -11.54
N CYS A 86 1.53 5.43 -11.14
CA CYS A 86 2.52 4.57 -10.48
C CYS A 86 3.05 3.45 -11.41
N SER A 87 3.01 3.63 -12.73
CA SER A 87 3.40 2.60 -13.71
C SER A 87 4.85 2.14 -13.54
N GLU A 88 5.79 3.07 -13.37
CA GLU A 88 7.21 2.75 -13.13
C GLU A 88 7.41 1.88 -11.88
N PHE A 89 6.65 2.16 -10.82
CA PHE A 89 6.69 1.35 -9.60
C PHE A 89 6.13 -0.05 -9.85
N PHE A 90 5.04 -0.17 -10.60
CA PHE A 90 4.48 -1.47 -10.98
C PHE A 90 5.48 -2.30 -11.82
N GLU A 91 6.09 -1.69 -12.83
CA GLU A 91 7.10 -2.33 -13.68
C GLU A 91 8.33 -2.77 -12.87
N HIS A 92 8.73 -1.98 -11.88
CA HIS A 92 9.77 -2.38 -10.94
C HIS A 92 9.39 -3.63 -10.14
N LEU A 93 8.15 -3.73 -9.63
CA LEU A 93 7.68 -4.94 -8.94
C LEU A 93 7.67 -6.17 -9.86
N CYS A 94 7.25 -5.99 -11.12
CA CYS A 94 7.25 -7.05 -12.14
C CYS A 94 8.67 -7.55 -12.45
N SER A 95 9.58 -6.63 -12.78
CA SER A 95 10.97 -6.96 -13.14
C SER A 95 11.76 -7.61 -12.00
N THR A 96 11.49 -7.21 -10.76
CA THR A 96 12.14 -7.79 -9.56
C THR A 96 11.46 -9.05 -9.05
N HIS A 97 10.32 -9.45 -9.65
CA HIS A 97 9.49 -10.55 -9.16
C HIS A 97 9.24 -10.46 -7.64
N THR A 98 8.83 -9.28 -7.18
CA THR A 98 8.62 -9.03 -5.76
C THR A 98 7.62 -10.03 -5.17
N THR A 99 8.00 -10.71 -4.09
CA THR A 99 7.18 -11.73 -3.42
C THR A 99 6.15 -11.13 -2.45
N ALA A 100 5.09 -11.87 -2.14
CA ALA A 100 4.10 -11.48 -1.12
C ALA A 100 4.77 -11.15 0.24
N ARG A 101 5.81 -11.90 0.63
CA ARG A 101 6.55 -11.63 1.86
C ARG A 101 7.30 -10.29 1.82
N GLN A 102 7.83 -9.88 0.67
CA GLN A 102 8.45 -8.57 0.52
C GLN A 102 7.39 -7.46 0.57
N LEU A 103 6.23 -7.66 -0.06
CA LEU A 103 5.11 -6.72 0.04
C LEU A 103 4.61 -6.58 1.48
N GLN A 104 4.52 -7.68 2.24
CA GLN A 104 4.18 -7.67 3.67
C GLN A 104 5.18 -6.86 4.50
N ARG A 105 6.46 -6.89 4.16
CA ARG A 105 7.48 -6.06 4.83
C ARG A 105 7.34 -4.58 4.48
N MET A 106 7.00 -4.27 3.22
CA MET A 106 6.79 -2.89 2.77
C MET A 106 5.50 -2.30 3.33
N TYR A 107 4.45 -3.11 3.44
CA TYR A 107 3.10 -2.70 3.80
C TYR A 107 2.50 -3.65 4.85
N PRO A 108 2.94 -3.56 6.12
CA PRO A 108 2.60 -4.53 7.15
C PRO A 108 1.11 -4.57 7.52
N CYS A 109 0.37 -3.49 7.25
CA CYS A 109 -1.06 -3.39 7.57
C CYS A 109 -1.98 -4.14 6.59
N TRP A 110 -1.43 -4.69 5.50
CA TRP A 110 -2.18 -5.38 4.47
C TRP A 110 -1.92 -6.88 4.51
N LYS A 111 -2.90 -7.65 4.06
CA LYS A 111 -2.79 -9.10 3.88
C LYS A 111 -2.37 -9.40 2.44
N TRP A 112 -1.13 -9.84 2.30
CA TRP A 112 -0.47 -10.34 1.06
C TRP A 112 -0.40 -11.94 0.73
#